data_AF-A0A961JQV4-F1
#
_entry.id   AF-A0A961JQV4-F1
#
_cell.length_a   1.000
_cell.length_b   1.000
_cell.length_c   1.000
_cell.angle_alpha   90.00
_cell.angle_beta   90.00
_cell.angle_gamma   90.00
#
_symmetry.space_group_name_H-M   'P 1'
#
loop_
_entity.id
_entity.type
_entity.pdbx_description
1 polymer ?
#
loop_
_entity_poly.entity_id
_entity_poly.type
_entity_poly.pdbx_seq_one_letter_code
_entity_poly.pdbx_strand_id
1 'polypeptide(L)'
;DFITHVDGVSLLGLTLDEAVDMMRGPVGSEIIITVVREGVDEPFDVSIIRDTIKLTAATVRAVGNTVVIRITTFNDQTYPNVSDGFDATVAELGGMDNVEGVVLDLRNNPGGLLNQAIAVSDAFLEAGEIVSTRGRNPEDTERVNAEAGDIADGKPLVVLINGGSASASEIVAGALQDHRRAVVVGTKSFGKGSVQTVMPLRGDGAMRLTTARYYTPSGRSIQALGVSPDIVVEQPTPAPNATEEEENGRPQRTEADLRGSLNNDSLTEDQIKLIEEERAAAEEAAKLRDEDFQLSYAVDLIKGLSTIGLASSQ
;
A
#
# COMPACT_ATOMS: atom_id res chain seq x y z
N ASP A 1 20.10 -16.21 6.69
CA ASP A 1 21.09 -15.90 7.74
C ASP A 1 20.55 -16.29 9.10
N PHE A 2 21.41 -16.83 9.96
CA PHE A 2 21.12 -17.13 11.36
C PHE A 2 22.05 -16.33 12.27
N ILE A 3 21.49 -15.60 13.23
CA ILE A 3 22.28 -14.94 14.28
C ILE A 3 22.48 -15.95 15.40
N THR A 4 23.74 -16.24 15.75
CA THR A 4 24.10 -17.27 16.73
C THR A 4 24.61 -16.70 18.04
N HIS A 5 25.28 -15.54 17.99
CA HIS A 5 25.82 -14.86 19.17
C HIS A 5 25.58 -13.34 19.08
N VAL A 6 25.48 -12.71 20.24
CA VAL A 6 25.44 -11.26 20.43
C VAL A 6 26.49 -10.89 21.45
N ASP A 7 27.42 -10.01 21.09
CA ASP A 7 28.57 -9.59 21.91
C ASP A 7 29.34 -10.79 22.50
N GLY A 8 29.49 -11.85 21.69
CA GLY A 8 30.16 -13.10 22.06
C GLY A 8 29.34 -14.07 22.91
N VAL A 9 28.10 -13.72 23.28
CA VAL A 9 27.20 -14.57 24.07
C VAL A 9 26.27 -15.36 23.15
N SER A 10 26.18 -16.67 23.35
CA SER A 10 25.33 -17.55 22.54
C SER A 10 23.84 -17.28 22.77
N LEU A 11 23.07 -17.22 21.69
CA LEU A 11 21.61 -17.11 21.73
C LEU A 11 20.90 -18.46 21.84
N LEU A 12 21.65 -19.57 21.78
CA LEU A 12 21.08 -20.92 21.76
C LEU A 12 20.43 -21.24 23.11
N GLY A 13 19.13 -21.53 23.07
CA GLY A 13 18.33 -21.82 24.27
C GLY A 13 17.60 -20.61 24.85
N LEU A 14 17.81 -19.40 24.30
CA LEU A 14 17.01 -18.22 24.62
C LEU A 14 15.69 -18.23 23.85
N THR A 15 14.69 -17.56 24.41
CA THR A 15 13.48 -17.18 23.69
C THR A 15 13.77 -16.04 22.70
N LEU A 16 12.89 -15.84 21.72
CA LEU A 16 13.04 -14.75 20.75
C LEU A 16 13.10 -13.38 21.44
N ASP A 17 12.26 -13.17 22.46
CA ASP A 17 12.20 -11.90 23.18
C ASP A 17 13.50 -11.62 23.94
N GLU A 18 14.06 -12.63 24.62
CA GLU A 18 15.36 -12.51 25.30
C GLU A 18 16.49 -12.21 24.32
N ALA A 19 16.51 -12.86 23.15
CA ALA A 19 17.49 -12.59 22.12
C ALA A 19 17.36 -11.17 21.55
N VAL A 20 16.14 -10.68 21.34
CA VAL A 20 15.88 -9.30 20.90
C VAL A 20 16.30 -8.29 21.96
N ASP A 21 16.04 -8.55 23.23
CA ASP A 21 16.42 -7.66 24.33
C ASP A 21 17.94 -7.54 24.46
N MET A 22 18.70 -8.61 24.22
CA MET A 22 20.16 -8.55 24.13
C MET A 22 20.66 -7.71 22.96
N MET A 23 19.92 -7.71 21.85
CA MET A 23 20.27 -6.89 20.68
C MET A 23 19.93 -5.40 20.87
N ARG A 24 18.97 -5.07 21.75
CA ARG A 24 18.57 -3.70 22.05
C ARG A 24 19.59 -3.01 22.95
N GLY A 25 19.70 -1.70 22.80
CA GLY A 25 20.64 -0.89 23.57
C GLY A 25 20.52 0.59 23.21
N PRO A 26 21.33 1.46 23.83
CA PRO A 26 21.31 2.89 23.54
C PRO A 26 21.58 3.19 22.07
N VAL A 27 20.86 4.14 21.50
CA VAL A 27 21.11 4.64 20.14
C VAL A 27 22.55 5.14 20.05
N GLY A 28 23.25 4.77 18.98
CA GLY A 28 24.66 5.07 18.74
C GLY A 28 25.65 4.10 19.39
N SER A 29 25.19 3.12 20.19
CA SER A 29 26.08 2.09 20.72
C SER A 29 26.38 1.00 19.69
N GLU A 30 27.58 0.44 19.76
CA GLU A 30 27.98 -0.67 18.91
C GLU A 30 27.45 -2.01 19.46
N ILE A 31 27.10 -2.92 18.55
CA ILE A 31 26.76 -4.32 18.82
C ILE A 31 27.52 -5.20 17.83
N ILE A 32 28.04 -6.33 18.30
CA ILE A 32 28.66 -7.34 17.46
C ILE A 32 27.74 -8.55 17.40
N ILE A 33 27.34 -8.95 16.19
CA ILE A 33 26.54 -10.16 15.98
C ILE A 33 27.33 -11.19 15.17
N THR A 34 27.29 -12.46 15.60
CA THR A 34 27.90 -13.56 14.84
C THR A 34 26.86 -14.23 13.96
N VAL A 35 27.07 -14.16 12.64
CA VAL A 35 26.12 -14.63 11.62
C VAL A 35 26.63 -15.91 10.97
N VAL A 36 25.72 -16.87 10.80
CA VAL A 36 25.89 -18.06 9.95
C VAL A 36 25.05 -17.88 8.70
N ARG A 37 25.69 -17.92 7.54
CA ARG A 37 25.05 -17.75 6.22
C ARG A 37 25.24 -19.01 5.39
N GLU A 38 24.18 -19.42 4.71
CA GLU A 38 24.22 -20.55 3.79
C GLU A 38 25.23 -20.27 2.65
N GLY A 39 26.12 -21.22 2.40
CA GLY A 39 27.20 -21.08 1.41
C GLY A 39 28.47 -20.38 1.92
N VAL A 40 28.55 -20.03 3.20
CA VAL A 40 29.78 -19.55 3.87
C VAL A 40 30.21 -20.59 4.91
N ASP A 41 31.44 -21.08 4.81
CA ASP A 41 31.91 -22.22 5.62
C ASP A 41 32.08 -21.88 7.11
N GLU A 42 32.43 -20.63 7.45
CA GLU A 42 32.68 -20.20 8.83
C GLU A 42 31.74 -19.06 9.26
N PRO A 43 31.24 -19.07 10.52
CA PRO A 43 30.53 -17.93 11.09
C PRO A 43 31.44 -16.69 11.12
N PHE A 44 30.86 -15.51 10.90
CA PHE A 44 31.60 -14.25 10.93
C PHE A 44 30.88 -13.18 11.74
N ASP A 45 31.67 -12.26 12.28
CA ASP A 45 31.17 -11.15 13.10
C ASP A 45 30.81 -9.94 12.24
N VAL A 46 29.68 -9.31 12.58
CA VAL A 46 29.22 -8.06 11.97
C VAL A 46 29.09 -7.03 13.09
N SER A 47 29.87 -5.95 13.00
CA SER A 47 29.69 -4.76 13.84
C SER A 47 28.57 -3.90 13.25
N ILE A 48 27.59 -3.57 14.09
CA ILE A 48 26.46 -2.73 13.74
C ILE A 48 26.38 -1.62 14.78
N ILE A 49 26.08 -0.39 14.34
CA ILE A 49 25.74 0.70 15.25
C ILE A 49 24.23 0.67 15.44
N ARG A 50 23.79 0.53 16.70
CA ARG A 50 22.37 0.57 17.06
C ARG A 50 21.79 1.92 16.67
N ASP A 51 20.71 1.91 15.92
CA ASP A 51 19.95 3.12 15.60
C ASP A 51 18.47 2.89 15.90
N THR A 52 17.70 3.97 15.92
CA THR A 52 16.26 3.90 15.99
C THR A 52 15.73 3.24 14.72
N ILE A 53 15.06 2.09 14.85
CA ILE A 53 14.39 1.46 13.72
C ILE A 53 13.29 2.39 13.22
N LYS A 54 13.52 3.03 12.08
CA LYS A 54 12.47 3.76 11.36
C LYS A 54 11.64 2.73 10.60
N LEU A 55 10.50 2.34 11.18
CA LEU A 55 9.51 1.56 10.45
C LEU A 55 9.00 2.38 9.26
N THR A 56 9.41 2.00 8.05
CA THR A 56 8.88 2.56 6.81
C THR A 56 7.40 2.23 6.71
N ALA A 57 6.57 3.20 7.09
CA ALA A 57 5.13 3.02 7.21
C ALA A 57 4.42 3.04 5.85
N ALA A 58 5.00 3.75 4.88
CA ALA A 58 4.53 3.79 3.51
C ALA A 58 5.71 3.85 2.54
N THR A 59 5.54 3.24 1.37
CA THR A 59 6.46 3.33 0.23
C THR A 59 5.67 3.77 -0.99
N VAL A 60 6.23 4.68 -1.78
CA VAL A 60 5.61 5.20 -3.00
C VAL A 60 6.53 4.94 -4.18
N ARG A 61 5.95 4.52 -5.31
CA ARG A 61 6.69 4.26 -6.56
C ARG A 61 5.78 4.44 -7.77
N ALA A 62 6.36 4.67 -8.94
CA ALA A 62 5.64 4.62 -10.21
C ALA A 62 5.49 3.18 -10.74
N VAL A 63 4.38 2.92 -11.43
CA VAL A 63 4.18 1.76 -12.32
C VAL A 63 3.60 2.31 -13.60
N GLY A 64 4.41 2.38 -14.67
CA GLY A 64 4.10 3.24 -15.81
C GLY A 64 3.82 4.66 -15.32
N ASN A 65 2.68 5.23 -15.70
CA ASN A 65 2.25 6.58 -15.29
C ASN A 65 1.30 6.59 -14.08
N THR A 66 1.17 5.47 -13.37
CA THR A 66 0.34 5.35 -12.16
C THR A 66 1.21 5.41 -10.90
N VAL A 67 0.81 6.23 -9.93
CA VAL A 67 1.48 6.31 -8.62
C VAL A 67 0.93 5.24 -7.69
N VAL A 68 1.78 4.36 -7.18
CA VAL A 68 1.41 3.29 -6.25
C VAL A 68 1.92 3.63 -4.85
N ILE A 69 1.00 3.85 -3.92
CA ILE A 69 1.27 4.14 -2.51
C ILE A 69 0.94 2.89 -1.71
N ARG A 70 1.95 2.20 -1.16
CA ARG A 70 1.75 1.03 -0.29
C ARG A 70 1.94 1.43 1.17
N ILE A 71 0.87 1.31 1.97
CA ILE A 71 0.92 1.59 3.41
C ILE A 71 0.88 0.26 4.16
N THR A 72 1.94 -0.04 4.91
CA THR A 72 2.08 -1.30 5.66
C THR A 72 1.57 -1.19 7.10
N THR A 73 1.59 0.01 7.68
CA THR A 73 1.09 0.31 9.02
C THR A 73 0.76 1.80 9.15
N PHE A 74 -0.11 2.16 10.10
CA PHE A 74 -0.37 3.55 10.47
C PHE A 74 0.42 3.94 11.72
N ASN A 75 1.50 4.70 11.56
CA ASN A 75 2.30 5.29 12.63
C ASN A 75 2.59 6.78 12.31
N ASP A 76 3.31 7.49 13.18
CA ASP A 76 3.53 8.93 13.02
C ASP A 76 4.32 9.34 11.76
N GLN A 77 4.89 8.38 11.03
CA GLN A 77 5.59 8.60 9.76
C GLN A 77 4.72 8.29 8.54
N THR A 78 3.50 7.76 8.71
CA THR A 78 2.65 7.34 7.60
C THR A 78 2.31 8.48 6.67
N TYR A 79 1.66 9.55 7.15
CA TYR A 79 1.30 10.67 6.29
C TYR A 79 2.51 11.39 5.67
N PRO A 80 3.59 11.70 6.43
CA PRO A 80 4.82 12.24 5.84
C PRO A 80 5.38 11.37 4.70
N ASN A 81 5.49 10.06 4.90
CA ASN A 81 5.98 9.14 3.86
C ASN A 81 5.07 9.10 2.63
N VAL A 82 3.76 9.24 2.81
CA VAL A 82 2.80 9.31 1.71
C VAL A 82 2.96 10.62 0.94
N SER A 83 2.97 11.76 1.63
CA SER A 83 3.09 13.09 1.02
C SER A 83 4.43 13.25 0.29
N ASP A 84 5.54 13.02 0.98
CA ASP A 84 6.88 13.20 0.42
C ASP A 84 7.14 12.22 -0.74
N GLY A 85 6.69 10.97 -0.57
CA GLY A 85 6.83 9.93 -1.59
C GLY A 85 5.95 10.19 -2.83
N PHE A 86 4.75 10.74 -2.63
CA PHE A 86 3.88 11.15 -3.73
C PHE A 86 4.51 12.28 -4.52
N ASP A 87 4.91 13.38 -3.87
CA ASP A 87 5.53 14.53 -4.53
C ASP A 87 6.79 14.15 -5.30
N ALA A 88 7.65 13.30 -4.70
CA ALA A 88 8.85 12.80 -5.35
C ALA A 88 8.54 11.95 -6.60
N THR A 89 7.54 11.07 -6.52
CA THR A 89 7.14 10.21 -7.65
C THR A 89 6.47 11.02 -8.76
N VAL A 90 5.66 12.02 -8.42
CA VAL A 90 5.07 12.95 -9.40
C VAL A 90 6.15 13.75 -10.11
N ALA A 91 7.18 14.22 -9.39
CA ALA A 91 8.32 14.89 -9.99
C ALA A 91 9.14 13.98 -10.91
N GLU A 92 9.32 12.70 -10.54
CA GLU A 92 9.95 11.69 -11.38
C GLU A 92 9.18 11.46 -12.70
N LEU A 93 7.85 11.44 -12.64
CA LEU A 93 6.98 11.33 -13.81
C LEU A 93 6.90 12.63 -14.64
N GLY A 94 7.62 13.69 -14.25
CA GLY A 94 7.65 14.96 -14.99
C GLY A 94 6.46 15.88 -14.72
N GLY A 95 5.72 15.65 -13.63
CA GLY A 95 4.62 16.50 -13.18
C GLY A 95 3.25 15.80 -13.17
N MET A 96 2.28 16.46 -12.54
CA MET A 96 0.95 15.90 -12.29
C MET A 96 0.14 15.63 -13.56
N ASP A 97 0.43 16.34 -14.65
CA ASP A 97 -0.20 16.14 -15.95
C ASP A 97 0.09 14.75 -16.53
N ASN A 98 1.28 14.21 -16.26
CA ASN A 98 1.70 12.89 -16.75
C ASN A 98 1.18 11.74 -15.88
N VAL A 99 0.63 12.04 -14.70
CA VAL A 99 0.07 11.03 -13.79
C VAL A 99 -1.33 10.63 -14.28
N GLU A 100 -1.52 9.34 -14.50
CA GLU A 100 -2.81 8.77 -14.92
C GLU A 100 -3.76 8.54 -13.74
N GLY A 101 -3.22 8.31 -12.55
CA GLY A 101 -3.98 8.10 -11.32
C GLY A 101 -3.15 7.47 -10.21
N VAL A 102 -3.85 7.08 -9.15
CA VAL A 102 -3.23 6.63 -7.89
C VAL A 102 -3.81 5.29 -7.46
N VAL A 103 -2.94 4.37 -7.04
CA VAL A 103 -3.32 3.14 -6.35
C VAL A 103 -2.86 3.22 -4.90
N LEU A 104 -3.81 3.16 -3.97
CA LEU A 104 -3.55 3.09 -2.54
C LEU A 104 -3.64 1.63 -2.07
N ASP A 105 -2.49 1.00 -1.85
CA ASP A 105 -2.40 -0.40 -1.41
C ASP A 105 -2.38 -0.52 0.11
N LEU A 106 -3.50 -1.00 0.67
CA LEU A 106 -3.71 -1.26 2.10
C LEU A 106 -3.76 -2.76 2.43
N ARG A 107 -3.34 -3.63 1.50
CA ARG A 107 -3.34 -5.08 1.72
C ARG A 107 -2.38 -5.45 2.83
N ASN A 108 -2.82 -6.38 3.69
CA ASN A 108 -2.07 -6.85 4.86
C ASN A 108 -1.68 -5.75 5.87
N ASN A 109 -2.37 -4.60 5.85
CA ASN A 109 -2.17 -3.53 6.82
C ASN A 109 -3.16 -3.66 8.00
N PRO A 110 -2.69 -4.02 9.21
CA PRO A 110 -3.55 -4.26 10.39
C PRO A 110 -4.11 -2.96 11.01
N GLY A 111 -3.78 -1.80 10.43
CA GLY A 111 -4.17 -0.49 10.88
C GLY A 111 -3.07 0.21 11.68
N GLY A 112 -3.45 0.90 12.76
CA GLY A 112 -2.54 1.67 13.59
C GLY A 112 -3.20 2.95 14.07
N LEU A 113 -2.45 4.05 14.06
CA LEU A 113 -2.90 5.34 14.57
C LEU A 113 -4.06 5.93 13.74
N LEU A 114 -5.13 6.31 14.44
CA LEU A 114 -6.34 6.86 13.84
C LEU A 114 -6.10 8.20 13.14
N ASN A 115 -5.36 9.11 13.77
CA ASN A 115 -5.02 10.41 13.21
C ASN A 115 -4.28 10.29 11.87
N GLN A 116 -3.47 9.24 11.70
CA GLN A 116 -2.73 8.99 10.47
C GLN A 116 -3.65 8.46 9.36
N ALA A 117 -4.64 7.63 9.68
CA ALA A 117 -5.68 7.26 8.71
C ALA A 117 -6.57 8.43 8.33
N ILE A 118 -6.88 9.32 9.27
CA ILE A 118 -7.59 10.57 8.99
C ILE A 118 -6.76 11.39 8.01
N ALA A 119 -5.50 11.69 8.31
CA ALA A 119 -4.63 12.51 7.45
C ALA A 119 -4.47 11.92 6.04
N VAL A 120 -4.29 10.61 5.93
CA VAL A 120 -4.24 9.93 4.61
C VAL A 120 -5.56 10.02 3.87
N SER A 121 -6.71 9.90 4.55
CA SER A 121 -8.02 10.04 3.88
C SER A 121 -8.28 11.47 3.45
N ASP A 122 -7.94 12.42 4.30
CA ASP A 122 -8.09 13.86 4.10
C ASP A 122 -7.33 14.34 2.86
N ALA A 123 -6.12 13.81 2.66
CA ALA A 123 -5.29 14.15 1.51
C ALA A 123 -5.91 13.86 0.13
N PHE A 124 -6.99 13.08 0.06
CA PHE A 124 -7.68 12.76 -1.19
C PHE A 124 -9.13 13.27 -1.23
N LEU A 125 -9.57 14.01 -0.21
CA LEU A 125 -10.96 14.44 -0.07
C LEU A 125 -11.04 15.95 0.05
N GLU A 126 -11.98 16.56 -0.69
CA GLU A 126 -12.19 18.02 -0.63
C GLU A 126 -13.09 18.48 0.53
N ALA A 127 -13.98 17.60 1.01
CA ALA A 127 -14.93 17.89 2.08
C ALA A 127 -15.65 16.63 2.59
N GLY A 128 -16.32 16.77 3.73
CA GLY A 128 -17.29 15.81 4.26
C GLY A 128 -16.70 14.90 5.35
N GLU A 129 -17.56 14.12 6.02
CA GLU A 129 -17.12 13.27 7.13
C GLU A 129 -16.13 12.21 6.64
N ILE A 130 -15.00 12.02 7.33
CA ILE A 130 -14.05 10.92 7.09
C ILE A 130 -14.45 9.73 7.96
N VAL A 131 -14.64 10.00 9.25
CA VAL A 131 -14.97 8.99 10.25
C VAL A 131 -15.73 9.61 11.41
N SER A 132 -16.66 8.84 11.97
CA SER A 132 -17.22 9.14 13.28
C SER A 132 -16.93 8.02 14.29
N THR A 133 -16.59 8.42 15.52
CA THR A 133 -16.52 7.52 16.66
C THR A 133 -17.76 7.71 17.51
N ARG A 134 -18.39 6.60 17.91
CA ARG A 134 -19.57 6.65 18.79
C ARG A 134 -19.30 5.83 20.03
N GLY A 135 -19.23 6.51 21.16
CA GLY A 135 -19.10 5.91 22.48
C GLY A 135 -20.39 5.26 22.98
N ARG A 136 -20.43 4.98 24.28
CA ARG A 136 -21.60 4.38 24.92
C ARG A 136 -22.75 5.38 25.02
N ASN A 137 -22.46 6.64 25.34
CA ASN A 137 -23.47 7.68 25.41
C ASN A 137 -23.52 8.46 24.09
N PRO A 138 -24.69 8.97 23.66
CA PRO A 138 -24.81 9.75 22.43
C PRO A 138 -23.91 10.99 22.41
N GLU A 139 -23.72 11.66 23.56
CA GLU A 139 -22.80 12.80 23.68
C GLU A 139 -21.33 12.47 23.41
N ASP A 140 -20.93 11.19 23.53
CA ASP A 140 -19.56 10.73 23.26
C ASP A 140 -19.33 10.47 21.75
N THR A 141 -20.07 11.17 20.89
CA THR A 141 -19.93 11.06 19.44
C THR A 141 -18.98 12.13 18.93
N GLU A 142 -17.84 11.71 18.40
CA GLU A 142 -16.90 12.59 17.70
C GLU A 142 -16.98 12.34 16.20
N ARG A 143 -16.86 13.43 15.43
CA ARG A 143 -16.86 13.39 13.97
C ARG A 143 -15.66 14.16 13.47
N VAL A 144 -14.97 13.58 12.51
CA VAL A 144 -13.85 14.22 11.83
C VAL A 144 -14.23 14.39 10.37
N ASN A 145 -14.15 15.62 9.88
CA ASN A 145 -14.43 15.95 8.48
C ASN A 145 -13.12 16.26 7.76
N ALA A 146 -13.13 16.06 6.44
CA ALA A 146 -12.06 16.46 5.57
C ALA A 146 -12.00 17.99 5.43
N GLU A 147 -10.79 18.49 5.27
CA GLU A 147 -10.46 19.85 4.84
C GLU A 147 -10.21 19.85 3.33
N ALA A 148 -10.24 21.02 2.70
CA ALA A 148 -10.09 21.11 1.24
C ALA A 148 -8.65 20.79 0.81
N GLY A 149 -8.50 19.97 -0.24
CA GLY A 149 -7.22 19.53 -0.78
C GLY A 149 -7.20 18.06 -1.22
N ASP A 150 -7.20 17.82 -2.51
CA ASP A 150 -6.89 16.50 -3.10
C ASP A 150 -5.49 16.51 -3.72
N ILE A 151 -4.52 15.81 -3.10
CA ILE A 151 -3.15 15.69 -3.63
C ILE A 151 -3.12 15.01 -4.98
N ALA A 152 -4.13 14.19 -5.29
CA ALA A 152 -4.27 13.52 -6.58
C ALA A 152 -5.00 14.39 -7.61
N ASP A 153 -5.32 15.66 -7.33
CA ASP A 153 -5.89 16.64 -8.27
C ASP A 153 -7.08 16.07 -9.08
N GLY A 154 -7.98 15.35 -8.40
CA GLY A 154 -9.14 14.71 -9.02
C GLY A 154 -8.83 13.52 -9.94
N LYS A 155 -7.56 13.11 -10.09
CA LYS A 155 -7.17 11.93 -10.87
C LYS A 155 -7.82 10.66 -10.29
N PRO A 156 -8.08 9.64 -11.13
CA PRO A 156 -8.61 8.36 -10.69
C PRO A 156 -7.84 7.78 -9.49
N LEU A 157 -8.58 7.23 -8.52
CA LEU A 157 -8.03 6.61 -7.32
C LEU A 157 -8.63 5.22 -7.12
N VAL A 158 -7.77 4.24 -6.88
CA VAL A 158 -8.15 2.86 -6.56
C VAL A 158 -7.54 2.47 -5.23
N VAL A 159 -8.33 1.84 -4.35
CA VAL A 159 -7.84 1.34 -3.05
C VAL A 159 -7.81 -0.19 -3.09
N LEU A 160 -6.65 -0.79 -2.82
CA LEU A 160 -6.52 -2.25 -2.71
C LEU A 160 -6.66 -2.70 -1.25
N ILE A 161 -7.54 -3.66 -1.01
CA ILE A 161 -7.77 -4.27 0.31
C ILE A 161 -7.77 -5.79 0.26
N ASN A 162 -7.49 -6.42 1.40
CA ASN A 162 -7.71 -7.84 1.60
C ASN A 162 -8.10 -8.17 3.05
N GLY A 163 -8.24 -9.47 3.38
CA GLY A 163 -8.57 -9.92 4.73
C GLY A 163 -7.57 -9.50 5.84
N GLY A 164 -6.37 -9.05 5.47
CA GLY A 164 -5.39 -8.48 6.41
C GLY A 164 -5.52 -6.97 6.61
N SER A 165 -6.33 -6.28 5.79
CA SER A 165 -6.65 -4.87 5.96
C SER A 165 -7.62 -4.69 7.14
N ALA A 166 -7.20 -3.97 8.18
CA ALA A 166 -8.00 -3.83 9.40
C ALA A 166 -7.95 -2.41 10.00
N SER A 167 -8.95 -2.06 10.81
CA SER A 167 -8.98 -0.86 11.64
C SER A 167 -8.75 0.42 10.84
N ALA A 168 -7.61 1.09 11.02
CA ALA A 168 -7.29 2.35 10.34
C ALA A 168 -7.34 2.21 8.80
N SER A 169 -6.91 1.06 8.25
CA SER A 169 -7.02 0.74 6.82
C SER A 169 -8.47 0.72 6.33
N GLU A 170 -9.38 0.21 7.17
CA GLU A 170 -10.81 0.12 6.84
C GLU A 170 -11.50 1.48 6.92
N ILE A 171 -10.98 2.39 7.75
CA ILE A 171 -11.43 3.79 7.81
C ILE A 171 -11.08 4.49 6.49
N VAL A 172 -9.83 4.36 6.03
CA VAL A 172 -9.39 4.96 4.75
C VAL A 172 -10.20 4.41 3.58
N ALA A 173 -10.28 3.08 3.45
CA ALA A 173 -11.04 2.46 2.38
C ALA A 173 -12.53 2.85 2.42
N GLY A 174 -13.15 2.82 3.61
CA GLY A 174 -14.56 3.16 3.79
C GLY A 174 -14.87 4.64 3.54
N ALA A 175 -13.99 5.55 3.97
CA ALA A 175 -14.16 6.98 3.73
C ALA A 175 -14.09 7.31 2.23
N LEU A 176 -13.04 6.85 1.55
CA LEU A 176 -12.86 7.10 0.12
C LEU A 176 -13.94 6.44 -0.74
N GLN A 177 -14.41 5.25 -0.34
CA GLN A 177 -15.51 4.56 -1.01
C GLN A 177 -16.84 5.28 -0.83
N ASP A 178 -17.21 5.66 0.40
CA ASP A 178 -18.52 6.27 0.69
C ASP A 178 -18.64 7.67 0.05
N HIS A 179 -17.51 8.38 -0.11
CA HIS A 179 -17.45 9.63 -0.89
C HIS A 179 -17.45 9.43 -2.41
N ARG A 180 -17.36 8.18 -2.88
CA ARG A 180 -17.15 7.83 -4.30
C ARG A 180 -15.89 8.48 -4.87
N ARG A 181 -14.89 8.74 -4.02
CA ARG A 181 -13.59 9.27 -4.43
C ARG A 181 -12.71 8.17 -5.03
N ALA A 182 -12.83 6.95 -4.53
CA ALA A 182 -12.06 5.80 -4.99
C ALA A 182 -12.94 4.57 -5.25
N VAL A 183 -12.46 3.71 -6.15
CA VAL A 183 -12.98 2.34 -6.32
C VAL A 183 -12.18 1.40 -5.43
N VAL A 184 -12.85 0.63 -4.58
CA VAL A 184 -12.20 -0.36 -3.71
C VAL A 184 -12.14 -1.71 -4.43
N VAL A 185 -10.95 -2.28 -4.51
CA VAL A 185 -10.65 -3.51 -5.25
C VAL A 185 -9.99 -4.53 -4.32
N GLY A 186 -10.28 -5.81 -4.54
CA GLY A 186 -9.59 -6.90 -3.86
C GLY A 186 -10.56 -7.83 -3.13
N THR A 187 -10.31 -8.11 -1.86
CA THR A 187 -11.17 -8.98 -1.05
C THR A 187 -11.65 -8.27 0.21
N LYS A 188 -12.72 -8.80 0.81
CA LYS A 188 -13.32 -8.27 2.04
C LYS A 188 -12.27 -8.06 3.14
N SER A 189 -12.32 -6.90 3.80
CA SER A 189 -11.42 -6.56 4.90
C SER A 189 -11.76 -7.28 6.22
N PHE A 190 -10.91 -7.11 7.24
CA PHE A 190 -10.97 -7.87 8.49
C PHE A 190 -12.25 -7.65 9.33
N GLY A 191 -12.74 -6.42 9.44
CA GLY A 191 -13.92 -6.06 10.21
C GLY A 191 -13.64 -5.57 11.64
N LYS A 192 -12.55 -4.84 11.87
CA LYS A 192 -12.24 -4.25 13.18
C LYS A 192 -12.66 -2.78 13.19
N GLY A 193 -13.87 -2.54 13.68
CA GLY A 193 -14.48 -1.21 13.80
C GLY A 193 -14.53 -0.69 15.23
N SER A 194 -13.60 -1.07 16.12
CA SER A 194 -13.64 -0.69 17.54
C SER A 194 -12.47 0.21 17.94
N VAL A 195 -12.75 1.28 18.69
CA VAL A 195 -11.76 2.14 19.34
C VAL A 195 -11.34 1.48 20.66
N GLN A 196 -10.05 1.44 20.93
CA GLN A 196 -9.52 0.98 22.21
C GLN A 196 -8.74 2.10 22.89
N THR A 197 -9.11 2.38 24.14
CA THR A 197 -8.41 3.34 25.00
C THR A 197 -7.52 2.59 25.97
N VAL A 198 -6.26 3.01 26.08
CA VAL A 198 -5.33 2.51 27.10
C VAL A 198 -5.54 3.33 28.38
N MET A 199 -6.10 2.69 29.39
CA MET A 199 -6.37 3.29 30.69
C MET A 199 -5.27 2.89 31.67
N PRO A 200 -4.46 3.84 32.18
CA PRO A 200 -3.44 3.51 33.17
C PRO A 200 -4.09 2.96 34.44
N LEU A 201 -3.48 1.93 35.02
CA LEU A 201 -3.88 1.36 36.31
C LEU A 201 -2.91 1.84 37.39
N ARG A 202 -3.22 1.58 38.67
CA ARG A 202 -2.26 1.85 39.75
C ARG A 202 -1.00 0.99 39.57
N GLY A 203 0.18 1.61 39.63
CA GLY A 203 1.46 0.97 39.34
C GLY A 203 1.89 1.17 37.87
N ASP A 204 2.65 0.23 37.33
CA ASP A 204 3.19 0.28 35.96
C ASP A 204 2.31 -0.46 34.92
N GLY A 205 1.06 -0.78 35.28
CA GLY A 205 0.13 -1.51 34.43
C GLY A 205 -0.85 -0.60 33.67
N ALA A 206 -1.41 -1.10 32.57
CA ALA A 206 -2.48 -0.44 31.85
C ALA A 206 -3.53 -1.44 31.34
N MET A 207 -4.78 -0.99 31.21
CA MET A 207 -5.89 -1.75 30.66
C MET A 207 -6.26 -1.19 29.28
N ARG A 208 -6.27 -2.04 28.25
CA ARG A 208 -6.77 -1.67 26.94
C ARG A 208 -8.25 -2.03 26.85
N LEU A 209 -9.12 -1.03 26.86
CA LEU A 209 -10.58 -1.20 26.90
C LEU A 209 -11.23 -0.66 25.62
N THR A 210 -12.15 -1.42 25.04
CA THR A 210 -12.99 -0.91 23.95
C THR A 210 -14.00 0.10 24.47
N THR A 211 -13.90 1.34 24.00
CA THR A 211 -14.69 2.48 24.48
C THR A 211 -15.69 2.99 23.45
N ALA A 212 -15.41 2.81 22.16
CA ALA A 212 -16.24 3.30 21.07
C ALA A 212 -16.17 2.40 19.83
N ARG A 213 -17.02 2.71 18.85
CA ARG A 213 -17.01 2.10 17.51
C ARG A 213 -16.78 3.14 16.43
N TYR A 214 -16.08 2.75 15.37
CA TYR A 214 -15.93 3.53 14.15
C TYR A 214 -17.13 3.32 13.23
N TYR A 215 -17.51 4.41 12.56
CA TYR A 215 -18.54 4.46 11.54
C TYR A 215 -17.99 5.17 10.31
N THR A 216 -18.29 4.63 9.14
CA THR A 216 -17.97 5.25 7.85
C THR A 216 -18.91 6.44 7.60
N PRO A 217 -18.62 7.29 6.60
CA PRO A 217 -19.45 8.47 6.28
C PRO A 217 -20.91 8.11 5.96
N SER A 218 -21.18 6.93 5.41
CA SER A 218 -22.55 6.42 5.20
C SER A 218 -23.29 6.05 6.50
N GLY A 219 -22.66 6.19 7.67
CA GLY A 219 -23.18 5.79 8.97
C GLY A 219 -23.16 4.28 9.24
N ARG A 220 -22.45 3.49 8.40
CA ARG A 220 -22.32 2.04 8.56
C ARG A 220 -21.19 1.72 9.55
N SER A 221 -21.42 0.73 10.42
CA SER A 221 -20.36 0.21 11.28
C SER A 221 -19.56 -0.86 10.54
N ILE A 222 -18.23 -0.76 10.59
CA ILE A 222 -17.29 -1.72 10.01
C ILE A 222 -17.15 -2.97 10.92
N GLN A 223 -17.55 -2.88 12.19
CA GLN A 223 -17.32 -3.95 13.17
C GLN A 223 -17.97 -5.29 12.73
N ALA A 224 -17.16 -6.35 12.73
CA ALA A 224 -17.49 -7.72 12.32
C ALA A 224 -17.90 -7.90 10.84
N LEU A 225 -18.08 -6.81 10.09
CA LEU A 225 -18.50 -6.84 8.70
C LEU A 225 -17.40 -6.41 7.73
N GLY A 226 -16.47 -5.55 8.14
CA GLY A 226 -15.46 -4.99 7.26
C GLY A 226 -16.02 -4.06 6.19
N VAL A 227 -15.13 -3.64 5.30
CA VAL A 227 -15.39 -2.95 4.05
C VAL A 227 -15.46 -4.02 2.95
N SER A 228 -16.52 -3.97 2.16
CA SER A 228 -16.67 -4.82 0.98
C SER A 228 -16.11 -4.08 -0.24
N PRO A 229 -15.26 -4.71 -1.06
CA PRO A 229 -14.75 -4.06 -2.27
C PRO A 229 -15.88 -3.85 -3.27
N ASP A 230 -15.77 -2.79 -4.08
CA ASP A 230 -16.65 -2.54 -5.23
C ASP A 230 -16.41 -3.58 -6.33
N ILE A 231 -15.14 -4.00 -6.51
CA ILE A 231 -14.76 -5.05 -7.45
C ILE A 231 -13.98 -6.14 -6.70
N VAL A 232 -14.57 -7.32 -6.62
CA VAL A 232 -13.92 -8.48 -6.01
C VAL A 232 -12.86 -9.03 -6.96
N VAL A 233 -11.61 -9.05 -6.49
CA VAL A 233 -10.46 -9.61 -7.21
C VAL A 233 -9.65 -10.43 -6.23
N GLU A 234 -9.52 -11.73 -6.47
CA GLU A 234 -8.71 -12.62 -5.66
C GLU A 234 -7.29 -12.73 -6.23
N GLN A 235 -6.29 -12.91 -5.37
CA GLN A 235 -4.96 -13.27 -5.86
C GLN A 235 -4.95 -14.74 -6.27
N PRO A 236 -4.57 -15.07 -7.50
CA PRO A 236 -4.35 -16.45 -7.89
C PRO A 236 -3.25 -17.05 -7.01
N THR A 237 -3.45 -18.29 -6.57
CA THR A 237 -2.37 -19.02 -5.89
C THR A 237 -1.33 -19.40 -6.96
N PRO A 238 -0.03 -19.15 -6.75
CA PRO A 238 0.99 -19.60 -7.68
C PRO A 238 0.84 -21.10 -7.91
N ALA A 239 0.62 -21.52 -9.15
CA ALA A 239 0.46 -22.93 -9.46
C ALA A 239 1.80 -23.63 -9.20
N PRO A 240 1.89 -24.63 -8.30
CA PRO A 240 3.16 -25.22 -7.90
C PRO A 240 3.88 -26.01 -9.00
N ASN A 241 3.26 -26.15 -10.19
CA ASN A 241 3.78 -26.88 -11.35
C ASN A 241 3.33 -26.25 -12.69
N ALA A 242 3.27 -24.93 -12.81
CA ALA A 242 3.28 -24.32 -14.14
C ALA A 242 4.72 -24.37 -14.65
N THR A 243 5.06 -25.44 -15.37
CA THR A 243 6.31 -25.46 -16.14
C THR A 243 6.26 -24.29 -17.14
N GLU A 244 7.32 -23.49 -17.20
CA GLU A 244 7.57 -22.39 -18.14
C GLU A 244 7.37 -22.75 -19.63
N GLU A 245 7.07 -24.02 -19.94
CA GLU A 245 6.86 -24.58 -21.27
C GLU A 245 5.47 -24.29 -21.88
N GLU A 246 4.45 -23.86 -21.11
CA GLU A 246 3.14 -23.51 -21.68
C GLU A 246 2.98 -22.02 -22.04
N GLU A 247 3.85 -21.12 -21.57
CA GLU A 247 3.73 -19.67 -21.80
C GLU A 247 4.39 -19.16 -23.10
N ASN A 248 5.24 -19.97 -23.74
CA ASN A 248 5.76 -19.64 -25.06
C ASN A 248 4.73 -19.97 -26.15
N GLY A 249 3.59 -19.28 -26.11
CA GLY A 249 2.70 -19.17 -27.26
C GLY A 249 3.53 -18.75 -28.47
N ARG A 250 3.39 -19.48 -29.58
CA ARG A 250 4.10 -19.17 -30.84
C ARG A 250 4.01 -17.67 -31.13
N PRO A 251 5.12 -16.97 -31.44
CA PRO A 251 5.07 -15.53 -31.69
C PRO A 251 4.00 -15.24 -32.73
N GLN A 252 3.00 -14.46 -32.33
CA GLN A 252 1.93 -14.05 -33.24
C GLN A 252 2.55 -13.12 -34.28
N ARG A 253 2.59 -13.59 -35.53
CA ARG A 253 2.97 -12.74 -36.67
C ARG A 253 1.92 -11.67 -36.86
N THR A 254 2.34 -10.43 -36.77
CA THR A 254 1.54 -9.24 -37.11
C THR A 254 1.78 -8.83 -38.57
N GLU A 255 0.97 -7.91 -39.09
CA GLU A 255 1.14 -7.36 -40.44
C GLU A 255 2.52 -6.67 -40.59
N ALA A 256 3.02 -6.05 -39.53
CA ALA A 256 4.33 -5.41 -39.48
C ALA A 256 5.50 -6.40 -39.61
N ASP A 257 5.30 -7.67 -39.27
CA ASP A 257 6.33 -8.71 -39.35
C ASP A 257 6.45 -9.33 -40.76
N LEU A 258 5.57 -8.92 -41.69
CA LEU A 258 5.53 -9.46 -43.05
C LEU A 258 6.54 -8.74 -43.96
N ARG A 259 7.17 -9.52 -44.84
CA ARG A 259 8.13 -8.98 -45.82
C ARG A 259 7.38 -8.12 -46.84
N GLY A 260 7.65 -6.81 -46.84
CA GLY A 260 6.95 -5.83 -47.68
C GLY A 260 5.71 -5.23 -47.00
N SER A 261 5.63 -5.28 -45.67
CA SER A 261 4.64 -4.54 -44.88
C SER A 261 4.63 -3.06 -45.29
N LEU A 262 3.43 -2.49 -45.38
CA LEU A 262 3.26 -1.07 -45.64
C LEU A 262 3.62 -0.29 -44.38
N ASN A 263 4.36 0.80 -44.54
CA ASN A 263 4.65 1.69 -43.43
C ASN A 263 3.41 2.55 -43.12
N ASN A 264 3.27 2.94 -41.86
CA ASN A 264 2.24 3.88 -41.47
C ASN A 264 2.71 5.32 -41.75
N ASP A 265 2.31 5.86 -42.90
CA ASP A 265 2.72 7.20 -43.34
C ASP A 265 1.89 8.33 -42.70
N SER A 266 0.95 7.99 -41.79
CA SER A 266 0.02 8.93 -41.17
C SER A 266 0.47 9.45 -39.80
N LEU A 267 1.51 8.88 -39.22
CA LEU A 267 2.06 9.25 -37.91
C LEU A 267 3.45 9.87 -38.07
N THR A 268 3.75 10.89 -37.27
CA THR A 268 5.09 11.46 -37.19
C THR A 268 6.03 10.55 -36.39
N GLU A 269 7.35 10.67 -36.57
CA GLU A 269 8.34 9.90 -35.79
C GLU A 269 8.16 10.07 -34.27
N ASP A 270 7.76 11.26 -33.82
CA ASP A 270 7.50 11.56 -32.41
C ASP A 270 6.25 10.82 -31.89
N GLN A 271 5.19 10.72 -32.71
CA GLN A 271 3.99 9.97 -32.34
C GLN A 271 4.26 8.46 -32.27
N ILE A 272 5.11 7.94 -33.16
CA ILE A 272 5.51 6.53 -33.15
C ILE A 272 6.27 6.21 -31.87
N LYS A 273 7.23 7.06 -31.46
CA LYS A 273 7.96 6.89 -30.20
C LYS A 273 7.04 6.89 -28.98
N LEU A 274 6.11 7.84 -28.91
CA LEU A 274 5.16 7.90 -27.80
C LEU A 274 4.33 6.62 -27.69
N ILE A 275 3.84 6.09 -28.81
CA ILE A 275 3.08 4.83 -28.84
C ILE A 275 3.96 3.64 -28.41
N GLU A 276 5.23 3.60 -28.83
CA GLU A 276 6.17 2.57 -28.39
C GLU A 276 6.47 2.63 -26.89
N GLU A 277 6.64 3.83 -26.33
CA GLU A 277 6.82 4.06 -24.89
C GLU A 277 5.56 3.65 -24.10
N GLU A 278 4.37 4.05 -24.55
CA GLU A 278 3.09 3.62 -23.95
C GLU A 278 2.90 2.11 -24.00
N ARG A 279 3.33 1.46 -25.09
CA ARG A 279 3.27 0.01 -25.25
C ARG A 279 4.25 -0.69 -24.33
N ALA A 280 5.49 -0.21 -24.23
CA ALA A 280 6.49 -0.74 -23.32
C ALA A 280 6.04 -0.64 -21.85
N ALA A 281 5.47 0.50 -21.45
CA ALA A 281 4.88 0.68 -20.12
C ALA A 281 3.71 -0.28 -19.87
N ALA A 282 2.86 -0.52 -20.88
CA ALA A 282 1.77 -1.49 -20.78
C ALA A 282 2.27 -2.94 -20.68
N GLU A 283 3.32 -3.30 -21.41
CA GLU A 283 3.95 -4.62 -21.34
C GLU A 283 4.64 -4.84 -19.96
N GLU A 284 5.26 -3.81 -19.40
CA GLU A 284 5.85 -3.87 -18.05
C GLU A 284 4.76 -3.99 -16.97
N ALA A 285 3.67 -3.23 -17.08
CA ALA A 285 2.49 -3.39 -16.22
C ALA A 285 1.85 -4.79 -16.36
N ALA A 286 1.91 -5.39 -17.55
CA ALA A 286 1.39 -6.74 -17.77
C ALA A 286 2.24 -7.82 -17.07
N LYS A 287 3.56 -7.64 -16.91
CA LYS A 287 4.41 -8.58 -16.13
C LYS A 287 4.02 -8.64 -14.66
N LEU A 288 3.49 -7.55 -14.10
CA LEU A 288 2.94 -7.56 -12.75
C LEU A 288 1.73 -8.50 -12.62
N ARG A 289 1.09 -8.97 -13.70
CA ARG A 289 -0.05 -9.89 -13.60
C ARG A 289 0.32 -11.23 -12.99
N ASP A 290 1.55 -11.69 -13.23
CA ASP A 290 2.05 -12.97 -12.75
C ASP A 290 2.60 -12.87 -11.32
N GLU A 291 3.13 -11.69 -10.95
CA GLU A 291 3.67 -11.42 -9.61
C GLU A 291 2.61 -10.94 -8.62
N ASP A 292 1.73 -10.03 -9.06
CA ASP A 292 0.72 -9.34 -8.26
C ASP A 292 -0.50 -8.97 -9.11
N PHE A 293 -1.36 -9.95 -9.35
CA PHE A 293 -2.54 -9.82 -10.18
C PHE A 293 -3.48 -8.69 -9.72
N GLN A 294 -3.75 -8.56 -8.41
CA GLN A 294 -4.60 -7.48 -7.91
C GLN A 294 -4.02 -6.09 -8.20
N LEU A 295 -2.70 -5.90 -8.04
CA LEU A 295 -2.08 -4.62 -8.34
C LEU A 295 -2.12 -4.31 -9.84
N SER A 296 -1.81 -5.28 -10.70
CA SER A 296 -1.92 -5.10 -12.15
C SER A 296 -3.35 -4.73 -12.56
N TYR A 297 -4.36 -5.36 -11.96
CA TYR A 297 -5.76 -5.06 -12.24
C TYR A 297 -6.13 -3.63 -11.81
N ALA A 298 -5.61 -3.17 -10.67
CA ALA A 298 -5.82 -1.79 -10.21
C ALA A 298 -5.19 -0.76 -11.16
N VAL A 299 -3.97 -1.02 -11.64
CA VAL A 299 -3.29 -0.17 -12.63
C VAL A 299 -4.07 -0.15 -13.96
N ASP A 300 -4.51 -1.32 -14.44
CA ASP A 300 -5.33 -1.42 -15.65
C ASP A 300 -6.65 -0.65 -15.51
N LEU A 301 -7.27 -0.68 -14.32
CA LEU A 301 -8.48 0.08 -14.02
C LEU A 301 -8.23 1.59 -14.03
N ILE A 302 -7.11 2.06 -13.47
CA ILE A 302 -6.69 3.47 -13.53
C ILE A 302 -6.52 3.90 -14.97
N LYS A 303 -5.79 3.13 -15.78
CA LYS A 303 -5.57 3.42 -17.20
C LYS A 303 -6.88 3.48 -17.98
N GLY A 304 -7.82 2.59 -17.69
CA GLY A 304 -9.16 2.62 -18.28
C GLY A 304 -9.95 3.88 -17.89
N LEU A 305 -9.93 4.25 -16.60
CA LEU A 305 -10.61 5.43 -16.08
C LEU A 305 -10.01 6.74 -16.60
N SER A 306 -8.69 6.84 -16.71
CA SER A 306 -8.01 8.03 -17.22
C SER A 306 -8.31 8.23 -18.71
N THR A 307 -8.26 7.15 -19.50
CA THR A 307 -8.54 7.18 -20.95
C THR A 307 -9.97 7.63 -21.25
N ILE A 308 -10.95 7.16 -20.47
CA ILE A 308 -12.37 7.53 -20.67
C ILE A 308 -12.68 8.91 -20.06
N GLY A 309 -12.12 9.24 -18.89
CA GLY A 309 -12.34 10.51 -18.20
C GLY A 309 -11.90 11.72 -19.03
N LEU A 310 -10.81 11.57 -19.79
CA LEU A 310 -10.32 12.56 -20.77
C LEU A 310 -11.32 12.81 -21.91
N ALA A 311 -12.16 11.83 -22.28
CA ALA A 311 -13.16 11.99 -23.34
C ALA A 311 -14.41 12.77 -22.90
N SER A 312 -14.70 12.82 -21.59
CA SER A 312 -15.83 13.58 -21.02
C SER A 312 -15.53 15.05 -20.73
N SER A 313 -14.30 15.50 -20.97
CA SER A 313 -13.83 16.88 -20.74
C SER A 313 -13.47 17.65 -22.03
N GLN A 314 -13.88 17.13 -23.20
CA GLN A 314 -13.85 17.84 -24.50
C GLN A 314 -15.26 18.22 -24.98
#